data_AF-A0AAV2S7Q9-F1
#
_entry.id   AF-A0AAV2S7Q9-F1
#
_cell.length_a   1.000
_cell.length_b   1.000
_cell.length_c   1.000
_cell.angle_alpha   90.00
_cell.angle_beta   90.00
_cell.angle_gamma   90.00
#
_symmetry.space_group_name_H-M   'P 1'
#
loop_
_entity.id
_entity.type
_entity.pdbx_description
1 polymer ?
#
loop_
_entity_poly.entity_id
_entity_poly.type
_entity_poly.pdbx_seq_one_letter_code
_entity_poly.pdbx_strand_id
1 'polypeptide(L)'
;DRHVLGEGHCGCGWPQHLLVPRGMPQGMQFVLFIFITDENFIPTANWRLGRSTYCGIPNVNLPDRRPMGYPFHHPAPGNFPNVYDFANSLPNALAVDVSIRFTGYQTDDTESSIPTCMQPSR
;
A
#
# COMPACT_ATOMS: atom_id res chain seq x y z
N ASP A 1 1.10 14.64 37.17
CA ASP A 1 0.98 14.83 35.72
C ASP A 1 1.92 13.98 34.87
N ARG A 2 1.65 12.67 34.80
CA ARG A 2 2.17 11.80 33.73
C ARG A 2 1.03 10.97 33.15
N HIS A 3 -0.07 11.65 32.83
CA HIS A 3 -1.14 11.05 32.05
C HIS A 3 -0.74 11.04 30.57
N VAL A 4 -0.58 9.83 30.04
CA VAL A 4 -0.78 9.47 28.63
C VAL A 4 0.14 10.15 27.61
N LEU A 5 1.36 9.61 27.47
CA LEU A 5 2.00 9.52 26.14
C LEU A 5 1.73 8.11 25.60
N GLY A 6 0.47 7.86 25.24
CA GLY A 6 0.14 6.76 24.33
C GLY A 6 0.89 7.04 23.02
N GLU A 7 1.72 6.09 22.63
CA GLU A 7 2.69 6.17 21.54
C GLU A 7 2.02 6.68 20.24
N GLY A 8 2.30 7.95 19.93
CA GLY A 8 1.52 8.78 19.02
C GLY A 8 1.76 8.56 17.52
N HIS A 9 1.60 7.32 17.02
CA HIS A 9 1.63 7.04 15.58
C HIS A 9 0.53 6.08 15.08
N CYS A 10 -0.35 5.61 15.95
CA CYS A 10 -1.48 4.75 15.59
C CYS A 10 -2.60 5.47 14.82
N GLY A 11 -2.56 6.79 14.67
CA GLY A 11 -3.51 7.55 13.84
C GLY A 11 -3.13 7.61 12.36
N CYS A 12 -1.84 7.57 12.02
CA CYS A 12 -1.42 7.71 10.64
C CYS A 12 -1.46 6.36 9.91
N GLY A 13 -2.22 6.29 8.83
CA GLY A 13 -2.23 5.17 7.90
C GLY A 13 -3.49 5.20 7.04
N TRP A 14 -3.45 4.50 5.91
CA TRP A 14 -4.65 4.31 5.10
C TRP A 14 -5.60 3.33 5.80
N PRO A 15 -6.91 3.63 5.91
CA PRO A 15 -7.87 2.68 6.45
C PRO A 15 -7.94 1.41 5.59
N GLN A 16 -7.83 0.24 6.23
CA GLN A 16 -7.79 -1.05 5.51
C GLN A 16 -9.04 -1.30 4.65
N HIS A 17 -10.22 -0.89 5.13
CA HIS A 17 -11.48 -1.01 4.41
C HIS A 17 -11.63 -0.05 3.21
N LEU A 18 -10.66 0.85 3.00
CA LEU A 18 -10.61 1.76 1.84
C LEU A 18 -9.49 1.40 0.86
N LEU A 19 -8.80 0.27 1.03
CA LEU A 19 -7.64 -0.10 0.19
C LEU A 19 -8.02 -0.31 -1.29
N VAL A 20 -9.21 -0.85 -1.54
CA VAL A 20 -9.71 -1.14 -2.88
C VAL A 20 -10.75 -0.08 -3.25
N PRO A 21 -10.66 0.54 -4.46
CA PRO A 21 -11.71 1.45 -4.93
C PRO A 21 -13.09 0.80 -4.87
N ARG A 22 -14.13 1.60 -4.62
CA ARG A 22 -15.51 1.08 -4.44
C ARG A 22 -16.00 0.17 -5.56
N GLY A 23 -15.57 0.40 -6.81
CA GLY A 23 -16.05 -0.36 -7.96
C GLY A 23 -17.42 0.09 -8.46
N MET A 24 -17.93 -0.62 -9.46
CA MET A 24 -19.28 -0.47 -10.01
C MET A 24 -20.03 -1.80 -9.92
N PRO A 25 -21.38 -1.81 -9.85
CA PRO A 25 -22.15 -3.05 -9.84
C PRO A 25 -21.91 -3.94 -11.07
N GLN A 26 -21.61 -3.32 -12.21
CA GLN A 26 -21.32 -3.98 -13.49
C GLN A 26 -19.86 -4.46 -13.60
N GLY A 27 -19.01 -4.15 -12.61
CA GLY A 27 -17.57 -4.35 -12.68
C GLY A 27 -16.86 -3.12 -13.25
N MET A 28 -15.82 -2.67 -12.56
CA MET A 28 -14.95 -1.57 -12.99
C MET A 28 -13.58 -2.15 -13.32
N GLN A 29 -13.11 -1.94 -14.55
CA GLN A 29 -11.85 -2.50 -15.03
C GLN A 29 -10.65 -1.70 -14.51
N PHE A 30 -9.66 -2.42 -14.02
CA PHE A 30 -8.36 -1.92 -13.62
C PHE A 30 -7.27 -2.84 -14.15
N VAL A 31 -6.04 -2.33 -14.13
CA VAL A 31 -4.85 -3.13 -14.35
C VAL A 31 -4.10 -3.28 -13.04
N LEU A 32 -3.94 -4.51 -12.57
CA LEU A 32 -3.03 -4.85 -11.49
C LEU A 32 -1.62 -4.95 -12.05
N PHE A 33 -0.76 -4.03 -11.63
CA PHE A 33 0.66 -4.04 -11.99
C PHE A 33 1.51 -4.53 -10.82
N ILE A 34 2.34 -5.54 -11.09
CA ILE A 34 3.27 -6.14 -10.13
C ILE A 34 4.68 -5.96 -10.68
N PHE A 35 5.60 -5.52 -9.82
CA PHE A 35 7.00 -5.31 -10.21
C PHE A 35 7.91 -5.71 -9.07
N ILE A 36 8.82 -6.66 -9.36
CA ILE A 36 9.75 -7.21 -8.37
C ILE A 36 11.08 -6.54 -8.59
N THR A 37 11.54 -5.80 -7.58
CA THR A 37 12.82 -5.11 -7.64
C THR A 37 13.88 -5.84 -6.83
N ASP A 38 15.14 -5.47 -7.05
CA ASP A 38 16.26 -5.90 -6.21
C ASP A 38 16.10 -5.43 -4.76
N GLU A 39 16.83 -6.04 -3.83
CA GLU A 39 16.82 -5.61 -2.43
C GLU A 39 17.50 -4.24 -2.27
N ASN A 40 16.70 -3.19 -2.14
CA ASN A 40 17.21 -1.84 -1.85
C ASN A 40 16.59 -1.27 -0.56
N PHE A 41 16.35 -2.19 0.38
CA PHE A 41 15.75 -1.92 1.68
C PHE A 41 16.80 -1.42 2.68
N ILE A 42 16.44 -0.44 3.50
CA ILE A 42 17.26 -0.06 4.67
C ILE A 42 16.76 -0.88 5.86
N PRO A 43 17.60 -1.76 6.46
CA PRO A 43 17.22 -2.51 7.66
C PRO A 43 16.80 -1.56 8.78
N THR A 44 15.51 -1.57 9.14
CA THR A 44 14.99 -0.84 10.29
C THR A 44 14.26 -1.80 11.22
N ALA A 45 14.48 -1.66 12.54
CA ALA A 45 13.93 -2.57 13.55
C ALA A 45 12.39 -2.64 13.58
N ASN A 46 11.70 -1.67 12.97
CA ASN A 46 10.24 -1.47 13.06
C ASN A 46 9.50 -1.55 11.71
N TRP A 47 10.02 -2.28 10.73
CA TRP A 47 9.39 -2.44 9.41
C TRP A 47 8.00 -3.11 9.42
N ARG A 48 7.64 -3.74 10.54
CA ARG A 48 6.40 -4.53 10.71
C ARG A 48 5.11 -3.71 10.79
N LEU A 49 5.21 -2.38 10.74
CA LEU A 49 4.04 -1.52 10.73
C LEU A 49 3.59 -1.35 9.27
N GLY A 50 2.53 -2.06 8.85
CA GLY A 50 1.93 -2.01 7.50
C GLY A 50 1.31 -0.66 7.10
N ARG A 51 1.86 0.44 7.62
CA ARG A 51 1.42 1.83 7.45
C ARG A 51 2.58 2.73 7.02
N SER A 52 3.80 2.20 6.96
CA SER A 52 5.01 2.95 6.63
C SER A 52 4.98 3.52 5.21
N THR A 53 4.24 2.92 4.28
CA THR A 53 4.14 3.40 2.89
C THR A 53 3.59 4.83 2.81
N TYR A 54 2.62 5.22 3.62
CA TYR A 54 2.07 6.59 3.58
C TYR A 54 2.59 7.47 4.72
N CYS A 55 2.99 6.88 5.84
CA CYS A 55 3.29 7.60 7.08
C CYS A 55 4.77 7.64 7.43
N GLY A 56 5.59 6.87 6.71
CA GLY A 56 6.95 6.60 7.13
C GLY A 56 7.02 5.90 8.49
N ILE A 57 8.20 5.94 9.09
CA ILE A 57 8.43 5.42 10.43
C ILE A 57 9.01 6.58 11.25
N PRO A 58 8.52 6.82 12.47
CA PRO A 58 8.99 7.93 13.31
C PRO A 58 10.48 7.83 13.61
N ASN A 59 11.18 8.96 13.52
CA ASN A 59 12.60 9.09 13.87
C ASN A 59 13.56 8.20 13.08
N VAL A 60 13.12 7.56 12.00
CA VAL A 60 13.97 6.78 11.10
C VAL A 60 13.64 7.11 9.64
N ASN A 61 14.60 6.87 8.75
CA ASN A 61 14.40 7.06 7.32
C ASN A 61 13.40 6.04 6.76
N LEU A 62 12.75 6.39 5.65
CA LEU A 62 11.91 5.47 4.91
C LEU A 62 12.70 4.19 4.59
N PRO A 63 12.09 3.01 4.76
CA PRO A 63 12.79 1.76 4.61
C PRO A 63 12.98 1.34 3.14
N ASP A 64 12.52 2.14 2.18
CA ASP A 64 12.83 2.04 0.76
C ASP A 64 13.65 3.28 0.33
N ARG A 65 14.80 3.05 -0.31
CA ARG A 65 15.67 4.12 -0.84
C ARG A 65 15.15 4.73 -2.13
N ARG A 66 14.22 4.06 -2.81
CA ARG A 66 13.65 4.54 -4.06
C ARG A 66 12.72 5.72 -3.82
N PRO A 67 12.55 6.60 -4.81
CA PRO A 67 11.56 7.67 -4.72
C PRO A 67 10.16 7.09 -4.53
N MET A 68 9.36 7.75 -3.69
CA MET A 68 7.96 7.38 -3.47
C MET A 68 7.19 7.34 -4.79
N GLY A 69 6.47 6.24 -5.03
CA GLY A 69 5.75 6.01 -6.29
C GLY A 69 6.57 5.37 -7.41
N TYR A 70 7.82 4.95 -7.14
CA TYR A 70 8.60 4.14 -8.07
C TYR A 70 7.82 2.87 -8.51
N PRO A 71 7.84 2.48 -9.80
CA PRO A 71 8.55 3.10 -10.92
C PRO A 71 7.81 4.25 -11.60
N PHE A 72 6.55 4.53 -11.25
CA PHE A 72 5.69 5.50 -11.94
C PHE A 72 5.81 6.96 -11.49
N HIS A 73 6.67 7.27 -10.53
CA HIS A 73 6.97 8.64 -10.09
C HIS A 73 7.43 9.57 -11.22
N HIS A 74 8.01 9.01 -12.28
CA HIS A 74 8.42 9.73 -13.49
C HIS A 74 8.02 8.93 -14.75
N PRO A 75 7.85 9.60 -15.90
CA PRO A 75 7.67 8.92 -17.17
C PRO A 75 8.83 7.96 -17.45
N ALA A 76 8.53 6.75 -17.89
CA ALA A 76 9.55 5.78 -18.25
C ALA A 76 10.40 6.28 -19.42
N PRO A 77 11.72 6.03 -19.42
CA PRO A 77 12.59 6.37 -20.54
C PRO A 77 12.23 5.48 -21.75
N GLY A 78 11.47 6.04 -22.69
CA GLY A 78 10.96 5.33 -23.86
C GLY A 78 9.57 5.81 -24.23
N ASN A 79 8.99 5.19 -25.26
CA ASN A 79 7.61 5.47 -25.67
C ASN A 79 6.75 4.23 -25.42
N PHE A 80 6.08 4.20 -24.27
CA PHE A 80 5.16 3.13 -23.88
C PHE A 80 3.74 3.71 -23.85
N PRO A 81 2.89 3.43 -24.85
CA PRO A 81 1.56 4.02 -24.93
C PRO A 81 0.60 3.47 -23.87
N ASN A 82 0.92 2.33 -23.26
CA ASN A 82 0.14 1.70 -22.20
C ASN A 82 1.05 0.94 -21.21
N VAL A 83 0.46 0.53 -20.08
CA VAL A 83 1.17 -0.15 -19.00
C VAL A 83 1.62 -1.58 -19.37
N TYR A 84 0.94 -2.25 -20.30
CA TYR A 84 1.32 -3.61 -20.73
C TYR A 84 2.61 -3.60 -21.54
N ASP A 85 2.76 -2.65 -22.45
CA ASP A 85 3.99 -2.48 -23.23
C ASP A 85 5.18 -2.17 -22.31
N PHE A 86 4.95 -1.34 -21.29
CA PHE A 86 5.95 -1.08 -20.25
C PHE A 86 6.29 -2.36 -19.46
N ALA A 87 5.29 -3.11 -19.00
CA ALA A 87 5.50 -4.35 -18.25
C ALA A 87 6.26 -5.40 -19.09
N ASN A 88 5.87 -5.58 -20.36
CA ASN A 88 6.49 -6.54 -21.28
C ASN A 88 7.94 -6.20 -21.63
N SER A 89 8.35 -4.94 -21.48
CA SER A 89 9.74 -4.53 -21.64
C SER A 89 10.65 -4.93 -20.46
N LEU A 90 10.05 -5.36 -19.34
CA LEU A 90 10.75 -5.70 -18.09
C LEU A 90 10.56 -7.18 -17.76
N PRO A 91 11.63 -7.97 -17.57
CA PRO A 91 11.52 -9.40 -17.27
C PRO A 91 10.95 -9.70 -15.87
N ASN A 92 10.86 -8.68 -15.01
CA ASN A 92 10.47 -8.74 -13.61
C ASN A 92 9.18 -7.95 -13.30
N ALA A 93 8.41 -7.60 -14.35
CA ALA A 93 7.11 -6.95 -14.22
C ALA A 93 5.98 -7.81 -14.80
N LEU A 94 4.76 -7.58 -14.32
CA LEU A 94 3.54 -8.20 -14.83
C LEU A 94 2.38 -7.21 -14.73
N ALA A 95 1.58 -7.11 -15.79
CA ALA A 95 0.33 -6.37 -15.82
C ALA A 95 -0.83 -7.35 -16.08
N VAL A 96 -1.86 -7.33 -15.23
CA VAL A 96 -3.02 -8.24 -15.30
C VAL A 96 -4.31 -7.46 -15.19
N ASP A 97 -5.30 -7.80 -16.01
CA ASP A 97 -6.63 -7.22 -15.94
C ASP A 97 -7.39 -7.73 -14.72
N VAL A 98 -7.98 -6.81 -13.97
CA VAL A 98 -8.81 -7.11 -12.81
C VAL A 98 -10.10 -6.30 -12.87
N SER A 99 -11.21 -6.92 -12.46
CA SER A 99 -12.52 -6.25 -12.38
C SER A 99 -12.95 -6.13 -10.93
N ILE A 100 -13.20 -4.90 -10.49
CA ILE A 100 -13.67 -4.60 -9.14
C ILE A 100 -15.19 -4.38 -9.19
N ARG A 101 -15.93 -5.22 -8.47
CA ARG A 101 -17.40 -5.20 -8.45
C ARG A 101 -17.93 -4.76 -7.11
N PHE A 102 -18.77 -3.72 -7.12
CA PHE A 102 -19.52 -3.29 -5.94
C PHE A 102 -20.75 -4.19 -5.76
N THR A 103 -20.86 -4.86 -4.61
CA THR A 103 -21.97 -5.80 -4.35
C THR A 103 -23.19 -5.13 -3.71
N GLY A 104 -23.01 -3.98 -3.04
CA GLY A 104 -24.09 -3.25 -2.38
C GLY A 104 -24.60 -3.88 -1.07
N TYR A 105 -24.04 -5.01 -0.64
CA TYR A 105 -24.39 -5.63 0.64
C TYR A 105 -23.72 -4.89 1.80
N GLN A 106 -24.52 -4.58 2.81
CA GLN A 106 -24.03 -4.10 4.09
C GLN A 106 -23.84 -5.31 5.00
N THR A 107 -22.65 -5.48 5.54
CA THR A 107 -22.35 -6.42 6.61
C THR A 107 -22.38 -5.66 7.93
N ASP A 108 -22.98 -6.23 8.97
CA ASP A 108 -22.78 -5.69 10.32
C ASP A 108 -21.37 -6.01 10.77
N ASP A 109 -20.59 -4.98 11.05
CA ASP A 109 -19.23 -5.12 11.54
C ASP A 109 -19.26 -5.46 13.04
N THR A 110 -19.62 -6.69 13.39
CA THR A 110 -19.66 -7.14 14.79
C THR A 110 -18.27 -7.35 15.42
N GLU A 111 -17.20 -7.08 14.68
CA GLU A 111 -15.84 -7.22 15.15
C GLU A 111 -15.00 -6.02 14.71
N SER A 112 -15.06 -4.95 15.52
CA SER A 112 -14.04 -3.90 15.50
C SER A 112 -12.74 -4.53 15.99
N SER A 113 -11.99 -5.13 15.07
CA SER A 113 -10.65 -5.61 15.34
C SER A 113 -9.82 -4.42 15.83
N ILE A 114 -9.48 -4.43 17.12
CA ILE A 114 -8.53 -3.49 17.70
C ILE A 114 -7.32 -3.44 16.77
N PRO A 115 -6.94 -2.26 16.24
CA PRO A 115 -5.86 -2.19 15.28
C PRO A 115 -4.60 -2.81 15.90
N THR A 116 -3.86 -3.61 15.13
CA THR A 116 -2.70 -4.38 15.62
C THR A 116 -1.66 -3.52 16.35
N CYS A 117 -1.60 -2.23 16.05
CA CYS A 117 -0.74 -1.25 16.71
C CYS A 117 -1.22 -0.81 18.11
N MET A 118 -2.44 -1.15 18.52
CA MET A 118 -2.95 -1.04 19.89
C MET A 118 -2.79 -2.34 20.68
N GLN A 119 -2.30 -3.42 20.06
CA GLN A 119 -2.01 -4.66 20.77
C GLN A 119 -0.64 -4.53 21.47
N PRO A 120 -0.52 -4.88 22.76
CA PRO A 120 0.74 -4.79 23.48
C PRO A 120 1.79 -5.70 22.81
N SER A 121 3.03 -5.24 22.69
CA SER A 121 4.14 -6.08 22.27
C SER A 121 4.30 -7.22 23.29
N ARG A 122 4.21 -8.47 22.82
CA ARG A 122 4.63 -9.63 23.64
C ARG A 122 6.13 -9.61 23.85
#